data_AF-A0A2G5TC55-F1
#
_entry.id   AF-A0A2G5TC55-F1
#
_cell.length_a   1.000
_cell.length_b   1.000
_cell.length_c   1.000
_cell.angle_alpha   90.00
_cell.angle_beta   90.00
_cell.angle_gamma   90.00
#
_symmetry.space_group_name_H-M   'P 1'
#
loop_
_entity.id
_entity.type
_entity.pdbx_description
1 polymer ?
#
loop_
_entity_poly.entity_id
_entity_poly.type
_entity_poly.pdbx_seq_one_letter_code
_entity_poly.pdbx_strand_id
1 'polypeptide(L)'
;MKCPYFLAILIGIIHCLDFNESEFFKSKCDASCIYYGDFKSTSIGSFPSTCTTVCTHLTLTNDCDLSENQLSSAFQNMKHLIGSLFLFQTKFTSARFLTALESVECGRDLYDFKIAYNPKMEEVGMTNLTTIKCSFIGIHENKELKKLNIPAFKFASPSAENLGTNNTEIEIQIDSEKYGFCITSVEMCNFINIENVNLKKLGGGICEPGIQPSSGKLCNASYEVFMETEIQDGCTQIFGKLVINPKNVQNVQKLSSVEIIFGVLYIEETNLTTIDFLGNLKYISALGYNYPAITVQNNPFLSNFSFPNLKMIFLMKLPFLLAILTGIIYCLDYFDNSEFFESKCGSGSFVISYNSKMEEIGMTNLTTINCSLIDIHGNQELKRLNNLKFQYASPFAAGLIYNTTKIEITVDSSKYGFCLTSMEMYAFMNIENVDLRNLRGKIFTLMNEANARPPYKMARNMDLIIVVLFMSIAQIL
;
A
#
# COMPACT_ATOMS: atom_id res chain seq x y z
N MET A 1 20.00 49.86 -45.18
CA MET A 1 19.33 49.15 -44.07
C MET A 1 18.89 47.77 -44.55
N LYS A 2 19.71 46.74 -44.32
CA LYS A 2 19.32 45.33 -44.41
C LYS A 2 20.01 44.63 -43.23
N CYS A 3 19.18 44.16 -42.30
CA CYS A 3 19.59 43.48 -41.08
C CYS A 3 19.99 42.04 -41.42
N PRO A 4 21.18 41.53 -41.02
CA PRO A 4 21.53 40.14 -41.22
C PRO A 4 20.98 39.32 -40.05
N TYR A 5 20.19 38.29 -40.36
CA TYR A 5 19.87 37.22 -39.42
C TYR A 5 21.14 36.42 -39.14
N PHE A 6 21.72 36.59 -37.95
CA PHE A 6 22.69 35.65 -37.40
C PHE A 6 21.94 34.41 -36.95
N LEU A 7 22.18 33.31 -37.66
CA LEU A 7 21.75 31.96 -37.30
C LEU A 7 22.57 31.49 -36.09
N ALA A 8 22.14 31.84 -34.87
CA ALA A 8 22.65 31.23 -33.66
C ALA A 8 21.93 29.89 -33.44
N ILE A 9 22.48 28.81 -34.02
CA ILE A 9 22.15 27.46 -33.59
C ILE A 9 22.79 27.30 -32.20
N LEU A 10 22.02 27.59 -31.16
CA LEU A 10 22.33 27.12 -29.82
C LEU A 10 22.17 25.60 -29.87
N ILE A 11 23.29 24.89 -30.02
CA ILE A 11 23.34 23.48 -29.64
C ILE A 11 23.19 23.49 -28.12
N GLY A 12 21.94 23.40 -27.66
CA GLY A 12 21.64 23.01 -26.29
C GLY A 12 22.12 21.58 -26.13
N ILE A 13 23.40 21.40 -25.83
CA ILE A 13 23.87 20.14 -25.27
C ILE A 13 23.26 20.11 -23.87
N ILE A 14 22.05 19.56 -23.77
CA ILE A 14 21.64 18.87 -22.56
C ILE A 14 22.70 17.80 -22.41
N HIS A 15 23.75 18.08 -21.61
CA HIS A 15 24.56 17.01 -21.07
C HIS A 15 23.58 16.22 -20.20
N CYS A 16 23.08 15.11 -20.72
CA CYS A 16 22.94 13.95 -19.86
C CYS A 16 24.33 13.80 -19.23
N LEU A 17 24.47 14.18 -17.97
CA LEU A 17 25.60 13.72 -17.19
C LEU A 17 25.40 12.22 -17.09
N ASP A 18 26.00 11.48 -18.03
CA ASP A 18 26.05 10.03 -17.98
C ASP A 18 26.60 9.67 -16.60
N PHE A 19 25.81 8.93 -15.82
CA PHE A 19 26.23 8.49 -14.51
C PHE A 19 27.50 7.64 -14.66
N ASN A 20 28.61 8.10 -14.08
CA ASN A 20 29.89 7.41 -14.13
C ASN A 20 30.07 6.57 -12.86
N GLU A 21 29.70 5.29 -12.95
CA GLU A 21 29.80 4.32 -11.85
C GLU A 21 31.20 4.27 -11.21
N SER A 22 32.27 4.26 -12.02
CA SER A 22 33.63 4.23 -11.51
C SER A 22 33.93 5.47 -10.67
N GLU A 23 33.48 6.64 -11.11
CA GLU A 23 33.66 7.89 -10.37
C GLU A 23 32.81 7.91 -9.10
N PHE A 24 31.57 7.42 -9.17
CA PHE A 24 30.71 7.21 -8.03
C PHE A 24 31.37 6.33 -6.96
N PHE A 25 31.82 5.13 -7.31
CA PHE A 25 32.50 4.24 -6.36
C PHE A 25 33.80 4.83 -5.81
N LYS A 26 34.61 5.49 -6.65
CA LYS A 26 35.83 6.19 -6.18
C LYS A 26 35.55 7.34 -5.24
N SER A 27 34.37 7.98 -5.35
CA SER A 27 33.96 9.04 -4.44
C SER A 27 33.47 8.52 -3.08
N LYS A 28 33.15 7.22 -2.98
CA LYS A 28 32.48 6.60 -1.84
C LYS A 28 33.32 5.58 -1.09
N CYS A 29 34.27 4.93 -1.77
CA CYS A 29 35.10 3.87 -1.20
C CYS A 29 36.58 4.06 -1.53
N ASP A 30 37.44 3.60 -0.62
CA ASP A 30 38.85 3.39 -0.89
C ASP A 30 39.02 2.40 -2.05
N ALA A 31 40.05 2.62 -2.88
CA ALA A 31 40.30 1.81 -4.07
C ALA A 31 40.43 0.30 -3.75
N SER A 32 40.94 -0.06 -2.57
CA SER A 32 41.05 -1.45 -2.10
C SER A 32 39.73 -2.09 -1.69
N CYS A 33 38.66 -1.31 -1.52
CA CYS A 33 37.33 -1.76 -1.14
C CYS A 33 36.31 -1.66 -2.29
N ILE A 34 36.78 -1.40 -3.51
CA ILE A 34 35.97 -1.44 -4.72
C ILE A 34 36.15 -2.81 -5.38
N TYR A 35 35.05 -3.49 -5.67
CA TYR A 35 35.05 -4.80 -6.31
C TYR A 35 34.20 -4.79 -7.58
N TYR A 36 34.82 -5.21 -8.69
CA TYR A 36 34.17 -5.31 -10.02
C TYR A 36 34.07 -6.77 -10.51
N GLY A 37 34.55 -7.73 -9.71
CA GLY A 37 34.51 -9.15 -10.09
C GLY A 37 33.11 -9.74 -10.02
N ASP A 38 32.92 -10.91 -10.62
CA ASP A 38 31.73 -11.73 -10.37
C ASP A 38 31.85 -12.46 -9.02
N PHE A 39 30.78 -13.11 -8.58
CA PHE A 39 30.78 -13.85 -7.31
C PHE A 39 30.83 -15.36 -7.60
N LYS A 40 32.01 -15.83 -8.02
CA LYS A 40 32.29 -17.24 -8.29
C LYS A 40 33.49 -17.74 -7.50
N SER A 41 33.67 -19.05 -7.39
CA SER A 41 34.80 -19.67 -6.69
C SER A 41 36.17 -19.21 -7.19
N THR A 42 36.27 -18.87 -8.48
CA THR A 42 37.50 -18.38 -9.12
C THR A 42 37.83 -16.93 -8.82
N SER A 43 36.85 -16.11 -8.45
CA SER A 43 36.97 -14.66 -8.33
C SER A 43 36.76 -14.16 -6.90
N ILE A 44 35.98 -14.86 -6.08
CA ILE A 44 35.67 -14.46 -4.70
C ILE A 44 36.93 -14.25 -3.82
N GLY A 45 38.05 -14.88 -4.17
CA GLY A 45 39.33 -14.71 -3.46
C GLY A 45 39.89 -13.29 -3.51
N SER A 46 39.49 -12.46 -4.49
CA SER A 46 39.87 -11.05 -4.56
C SER A 46 38.81 -10.11 -3.96
N PHE A 47 37.70 -10.65 -3.44
CA PHE A 47 36.72 -9.83 -2.73
C PHE A 47 37.35 -9.19 -1.49
N PRO A 48 37.13 -7.88 -1.24
CA PRO A 48 37.78 -7.14 -0.16
C PRO A 48 37.16 -7.46 1.22
N SER A 49 37.33 -8.70 1.67
CA SER A 49 36.70 -9.25 2.89
C SER A 49 37.10 -8.57 4.20
N THR A 50 38.13 -7.74 4.21
CA THR A 50 38.53 -6.93 5.38
C THR A 50 37.84 -5.58 5.45
N CYS A 51 37.19 -5.13 4.37
CA CYS A 51 36.54 -3.83 4.30
C CYS A 51 35.16 -3.83 4.97
N THR A 52 34.88 -2.78 5.74
CA THR A 52 33.56 -2.55 6.35
C THR A 52 32.56 -1.97 5.36
N THR A 53 33.02 -1.05 4.52
CA THR A 53 32.25 -0.48 3.40
C THR A 53 32.82 -1.03 2.12
N VAL A 54 31.98 -1.61 1.27
CA VAL A 54 32.39 -2.17 -0.03
C VAL A 54 31.55 -1.53 -1.12
N CYS A 55 32.23 -1.06 -2.16
CA CYS A 55 31.58 -0.55 -3.38
C CYS A 55 31.57 -1.66 -4.43
N THR A 56 30.38 -2.17 -4.77
CA THR A 56 30.22 -3.25 -5.74
C THR A 56 28.78 -3.37 -6.21
N HIS A 57 28.61 -3.96 -7.39
CA HIS A 57 27.35 -4.57 -7.80
C HIS A 57 27.25 -5.98 -7.23
N LEU A 58 26.59 -6.15 -6.08
CA LEU A 58 26.40 -7.47 -5.49
C LEU A 58 25.29 -8.22 -6.23
N THR A 59 25.68 -8.92 -7.29
CA THR A 59 24.80 -9.68 -8.18
C THR A 59 25.06 -11.17 -8.01
N LEU A 60 24.12 -11.87 -7.36
CA LEU A 60 24.12 -13.33 -7.25
C LEU A 60 22.97 -13.89 -8.09
N THR A 61 23.33 -14.73 -9.08
CA THR A 61 22.38 -15.40 -9.96
C THR A 61 22.43 -16.92 -9.82
N ASN A 62 21.70 -17.64 -10.67
CA ASN A 62 21.80 -19.10 -10.82
C ASN A 62 23.20 -19.60 -11.23
N ASP A 63 24.05 -18.73 -11.81
CA ASP A 63 25.42 -19.05 -12.23
C ASP A 63 26.43 -19.03 -11.07
N CYS A 64 26.01 -18.61 -9.88
CA CYS A 64 26.85 -18.61 -8.67
C CYS A 64 27.12 -20.05 -8.19
N ASP A 65 28.39 -20.44 -8.22
CA ASP A 65 28.86 -21.75 -7.76
C ASP A 65 29.20 -21.77 -6.26
N LEU A 66 29.23 -20.61 -5.60
CA LEU A 66 29.53 -20.47 -4.18
C LEU A 66 28.41 -21.05 -3.29
N SER A 67 28.82 -21.59 -2.15
CA SER A 67 27.93 -21.97 -1.06
C SER A 67 27.59 -20.78 -0.15
N GLU A 68 26.47 -20.87 0.59
CA GLU A 68 26.09 -19.85 1.59
C GLU A 68 27.21 -19.63 2.63
N ASN A 69 27.99 -20.66 2.98
CA ASN A 69 29.13 -20.56 3.91
C ASN A 69 30.31 -19.77 3.31
N GLN A 70 30.61 -19.98 2.03
CA GLN A 70 31.65 -19.22 1.33
C GLN A 70 31.25 -17.74 1.21
N LEU A 71 29.99 -17.47 0.88
CA LEU A 71 29.46 -16.11 0.86
C LEU A 71 29.49 -15.46 2.25
N SER A 72 29.06 -16.19 3.28
CA SER A 72 29.09 -15.69 4.66
C SER A 72 30.50 -15.33 5.10
N SER A 73 31.49 -16.16 4.75
CA SER A 73 32.90 -15.90 5.05
C SER A 73 33.45 -14.69 4.30
N ALA A 74 33.07 -14.52 3.02
CA ALA A 74 33.49 -13.39 2.21
C ALA A 74 32.90 -12.07 2.72
N PHE A 75 31.62 -12.07 3.13
CA PHE A 75 30.86 -10.86 3.47
C PHE A 75 30.82 -10.54 4.97
N GLN A 76 31.45 -11.34 5.82
CA GLN A 76 31.34 -11.24 7.29
C GLN A 76 31.63 -9.86 7.88
N ASN A 77 32.51 -9.06 7.25
CA ASN A 77 32.88 -7.73 7.72
C ASN A 77 32.16 -6.60 6.98
N MET A 78 31.45 -6.90 5.88
CA MET A 78 30.78 -5.90 5.06
C MET A 78 29.49 -5.45 5.73
N LYS A 79 29.55 -4.27 6.36
CA LYS A 79 28.41 -3.60 6.99
C LYS A 79 27.68 -2.64 6.05
N HIS A 80 28.40 -2.04 5.10
CA HIS A 80 27.84 -1.06 4.20
C HIS A 80 28.11 -1.46 2.75
N LEU A 81 27.05 -1.66 1.98
CA LEU A 81 27.13 -1.88 0.54
C LEU A 81 26.79 -0.58 -0.19
N ILE A 82 27.70 -0.12 -1.03
CA ILE A 82 27.48 1.00 -1.95
C ILE A 82 27.46 0.44 -3.37
N GLY A 83 26.34 0.61 -4.09
CA GLY A 83 26.09 -0.05 -5.37
C GLY A 83 24.72 -0.74 -5.36
N SER A 84 24.63 -1.95 -5.90
CA SER A 84 23.34 -2.67 -6.01
C SER A 84 23.33 -3.98 -5.23
N LEU A 85 22.15 -4.41 -4.78
CA LEU A 85 21.92 -5.76 -4.27
C LEU A 85 20.91 -6.47 -5.16
N PHE A 86 21.37 -7.49 -5.89
CA PHE A 86 20.55 -8.28 -6.80
C PHE A 86 20.71 -9.78 -6.52
N LEU A 87 19.69 -10.38 -5.89
CA LEU A 87 19.59 -11.83 -5.67
C LEU A 87 18.49 -12.39 -6.57
N PHE A 88 18.87 -13.04 -7.66
CA PHE A 88 17.93 -13.43 -8.72
C PHE A 88 18.10 -14.87 -9.17
N GLN A 89 17.02 -15.66 -9.13
CA GLN A 89 17.06 -17.08 -9.55
C GLN A 89 18.13 -17.92 -8.82
N THR A 90 18.49 -17.54 -7.60
CA THR A 90 19.49 -18.28 -6.83
C THR A 90 18.92 -19.56 -6.22
N LYS A 91 19.81 -20.48 -5.84
CA LYS A 91 19.47 -21.72 -5.11
C LYS A 91 19.39 -21.54 -3.59
N PHE A 92 19.61 -20.33 -3.08
CA PHE A 92 19.75 -20.06 -1.66
C PHE A 92 18.41 -20.13 -0.93
N THR A 93 18.48 -20.55 0.33
CA THR A 93 17.31 -20.63 1.21
C THR A 93 17.13 -19.36 2.03
N SER A 94 18.19 -18.56 2.15
CA SER A 94 18.14 -17.23 2.76
C SER A 94 19.24 -16.31 2.25
N ALA A 95 19.16 -15.02 2.58
CA ALA A 95 20.26 -14.06 2.41
C ALA A 95 21.06 -13.87 3.70
N ARG A 96 21.08 -14.86 4.61
CA ARG A 96 21.82 -14.78 5.90
C ARG A 96 23.33 -14.63 5.75
N PHE A 97 23.89 -14.93 4.59
CA PHE A 97 25.27 -14.58 4.27
C PHE A 97 25.52 -13.06 4.27
N LEU A 98 24.46 -12.23 4.31
CA LEU A 98 24.51 -10.78 4.50
C LEU A 98 24.04 -10.35 5.90
N THR A 99 24.09 -11.21 6.92
CA THR A 99 23.65 -10.86 8.28
C THR A 99 24.43 -9.67 8.87
N ALA A 100 25.69 -9.46 8.47
CA ALA A 100 26.50 -8.32 8.92
C ALA A 100 26.09 -6.98 8.28
N LEU A 101 25.30 -7.00 7.20
CA LEU A 101 24.94 -5.83 6.43
C LEU A 101 23.98 -4.94 7.22
N GLU A 102 24.38 -3.69 7.44
CA GLU A 102 23.64 -2.66 8.16
C GLU A 102 22.99 -1.66 7.20
N SER A 103 23.61 -1.40 6.03
CA SER A 103 23.03 -0.47 5.04
C SER A 103 23.34 -0.80 3.59
N VAL A 104 22.42 -0.42 2.69
CA VAL A 104 22.62 -0.39 1.24
C VAL A 104 22.41 1.04 0.72
N GLU A 105 23.32 1.55 -0.09
CA GLU A 105 23.21 2.84 -0.80
C GLU A 105 23.38 2.63 -2.31
N CYS A 106 22.29 2.83 -3.06
CA CYS A 106 22.28 2.70 -4.52
C CYS A 106 22.76 4.00 -5.19
N GLY A 107 23.49 3.87 -6.31
CA GLY A 107 23.83 5.01 -7.18
C GLY A 107 22.68 5.37 -8.14
N ARG A 108 22.80 6.49 -8.86
CA ARG A 108 21.86 6.86 -9.93
C ARG A 108 21.89 5.82 -11.06
N ASP A 109 20.73 5.45 -11.61
CA ASP A 109 20.59 4.50 -12.73
C ASP A 109 21.20 3.09 -12.51
N LEU A 110 21.63 2.78 -11.28
CA LEU A 110 22.07 1.44 -10.90
C LEU A 110 20.87 0.57 -10.53
N TYR A 111 20.96 -0.73 -10.85
CA TYR A 111 19.95 -1.71 -10.49
C TYR A 111 19.59 -1.62 -9.00
N ASP A 112 18.31 -1.54 -8.70
CA ASP A 112 17.78 -1.32 -7.35
C ASP A 112 18.04 -2.50 -6.39
N PHE A 113 17.63 -2.33 -5.13
CA PHE A 113 17.58 -3.42 -4.16
C PHE A 113 16.52 -4.45 -4.58
N LYS A 114 16.94 -5.64 -5.01
CA LYS A 114 16.03 -6.66 -5.50
C LYS A 114 16.43 -8.08 -5.10
N ILE A 115 15.47 -8.78 -4.50
CA ILE A 115 15.53 -10.20 -4.14
C ILE A 115 14.33 -10.86 -4.80
N ALA A 116 14.52 -11.49 -5.95
CA ALA A 116 13.41 -11.96 -6.75
C ALA A 116 13.63 -13.31 -7.42
N TYR A 117 12.53 -14.03 -7.66
CA TYR A 117 12.54 -15.31 -8.38
C TYR A 117 13.46 -16.37 -7.76
N ASN A 118 13.69 -16.35 -6.45
CA ASN A 118 14.49 -17.36 -5.77
C ASN A 118 13.58 -18.52 -5.30
N PRO A 119 13.55 -19.67 -6.00
CA PRO A 119 12.54 -20.69 -5.80
C PRO A 119 12.63 -21.44 -4.46
N LYS A 120 13.77 -21.37 -3.77
CA LYS A 120 14.01 -22.06 -2.48
C LYS A 120 14.13 -21.10 -1.30
N MET A 121 14.02 -19.79 -1.52
CA MET A 121 14.21 -18.81 -0.46
C MET A 121 13.04 -18.86 0.51
N GLU A 122 13.31 -19.21 1.77
CA GLU A 122 12.32 -19.30 2.84
C GLU A 122 12.26 -18.03 3.70
N GLU A 123 13.36 -17.29 3.79
CA GLU A 123 13.43 -16.00 4.47
C GLU A 123 14.48 -15.08 3.84
N VAL A 124 14.38 -13.76 4.04
CA VAL A 124 15.45 -12.84 3.65
C VAL A 124 16.58 -12.90 4.69
N GLY A 125 16.28 -12.64 5.97
CA GLY A 125 17.21 -12.92 7.08
C GLY A 125 18.36 -11.91 7.27
N MET A 126 18.28 -10.72 6.66
CA MET A 126 19.24 -9.63 6.87
C MET A 126 18.90 -8.88 8.18
N THR A 127 19.14 -9.54 9.31
CA THR A 127 18.64 -9.10 10.62
C THR A 127 19.21 -7.77 11.12
N ASN A 128 20.42 -7.40 10.70
CA ASN A 128 21.07 -6.14 11.08
C ASN A 128 20.81 -4.98 10.10
N LEU A 129 20.09 -5.20 9.00
CA LEU A 129 19.85 -4.18 7.99
C LEU A 129 18.94 -3.09 8.55
N THR A 130 19.46 -1.87 8.72
CA THR A 130 18.70 -0.73 9.26
C THR A 130 18.24 0.23 8.18
N THR A 131 19.02 0.36 7.11
CA THR A 131 18.91 1.49 6.16
C THR A 131 19.04 1.04 4.71
N ILE A 132 18.11 1.47 3.85
CA ILE A 132 18.21 1.28 2.39
C ILE A 132 18.01 2.63 1.70
N LYS A 133 19.06 3.15 1.06
CA LYS A 133 19.01 4.36 0.25
C LYS A 133 18.96 4.01 -1.24
N CYS A 134 17.80 3.55 -1.69
CA CYS A 134 17.54 3.15 -3.07
C CYS A 134 16.15 3.65 -3.48
N SER A 135 15.92 3.87 -4.77
CA SER A 135 14.61 4.34 -5.24
C SER A 135 13.54 3.25 -5.23
N PHE A 136 13.95 1.99 -5.37
CA PHE A 136 13.06 0.84 -5.32
C PHE A 136 13.61 -0.28 -4.42
N ILE A 137 12.69 -0.96 -3.73
CA ILE A 137 12.95 -2.12 -2.87
C ILE A 137 11.98 -3.22 -3.29
N GLY A 138 12.51 -4.26 -3.94
CA GLY A 138 11.71 -5.38 -4.44
C GLY A 138 12.06 -6.71 -3.79
N ILE A 139 11.10 -7.33 -3.10
CA ILE A 139 11.19 -8.71 -2.59
C ILE A 139 9.95 -9.46 -3.09
N HIS A 140 10.05 -10.05 -4.28
CA HIS A 140 8.87 -10.59 -4.98
C HIS A 140 9.18 -11.91 -5.68
N GLU A 141 8.16 -12.70 -5.99
CA GLU A 141 8.31 -13.94 -6.78
C GLU A 141 9.22 -14.99 -6.13
N ASN A 142 9.42 -14.91 -4.81
CA ASN A 142 10.14 -15.91 -4.03
C ASN A 142 9.10 -16.91 -3.49
N LYS A 143 8.89 -18.00 -4.24
CA LYS A 143 7.75 -18.92 -4.07
C LYS A 143 7.67 -19.63 -2.72
N GLU A 144 8.80 -19.79 -2.04
CA GLU A 144 8.88 -20.46 -0.74
C GLU A 144 9.05 -19.49 0.44
N LEU A 145 9.00 -18.17 0.19
CA LEU A 145 9.26 -17.15 1.18
C LEU A 145 8.15 -17.12 2.25
N LYS A 146 8.51 -17.42 3.50
CA LYS A 146 7.57 -17.48 4.63
C LYS A 146 7.60 -16.22 5.49
N LYS A 147 8.73 -15.53 5.52
CA LYS A 147 8.94 -14.31 6.33
C LYS A 147 10.08 -13.47 5.79
N LEU A 148 10.12 -12.19 6.14
CA LEU A 148 11.25 -11.33 5.77
C LEU A 148 12.42 -11.52 6.74
N ASN A 149 12.17 -11.42 8.04
CA ASN A 149 13.22 -11.47 9.08
C ASN A 149 14.26 -10.33 8.90
N ILE A 150 13.75 -9.10 8.78
CA ILE A 150 14.50 -7.83 8.69
C ILE A 150 14.03 -6.82 9.76
N PRO A 151 13.96 -7.20 11.05
CA PRO A 151 13.30 -6.42 12.10
C PRO A 151 13.93 -5.04 12.40
N ALA A 152 15.19 -4.83 11.97
CA ALA A 152 15.92 -3.59 12.20
C ALA A 152 15.70 -2.53 11.12
N PHE A 153 15.12 -2.88 9.97
CA PHE A 153 14.98 -1.99 8.82
C PHE A 153 13.92 -0.93 9.09
N LYS A 154 14.34 0.33 9.22
CA LYS A 154 13.52 1.47 9.67
C LYS A 154 13.65 2.72 8.80
N PHE A 155 14.69 2.79 7.99
CA PHE A 155 15.00 4.00 7.23
C PHE A 155 15.16 3.67 5.76
N ALA A 156 14.34 4.29 4.93
CA ALA A 156 14.57 4.31 3.49
C ALA A 156 14.53 5.73 2.95
N SER A 157 15.28 5.96 1.88
CA SER A 157 15.26 7.20 1.12
C SER A 157 15.61 6.91 -0.34
N PRO A 158 15.19 7.74 -1.29
CA PRO A 158 15.82 7.72 -2.61
C PRO A 158 17.32 7.99 -2.46
N SER A 159 18.11 7.53 -3.43
CA SER A 159 19.54 7.88 -3.44
C SER A 159 19.70 9.39 -3.67
N ALA A 160 20.69 10.01 -3.02
CA ALA A 160 20.93 11.46 -3.09
C ALA A 160 21.17 11.95 -4.53
N GLU A 161 21.55 11.06 -5.43
CA GLU A 161 21.82 11.38 -6.83
C GLU A 161 20.56 11.38 -7.69
N ASN A 162 19.43 10.87 -7.21
CA ASN A 162 18.12 10.94 -7.88
C ASN A 162 17.36 12.26 -7.62
N LEU A 163 17.95 13.19 -6.85
CA LEU A 163 17.42 14.54 -6.59
C LEU A 163 17.27 15.44 -7.84
N GLY A 164 17.70 14.99 -9.02
CA GLY A 164 17.40 15.63 -10.31
C GLY A 164 15.95 15.40 -10.79
N THR A 165 15.27 14.41 -10.22
CA THR A 165 13.83 14.21 -10.34
C THR A 165 13.19 14.69 -9.04
N ASN A 166 12.12 15.47 -9.10
CA ASN A 166 11.37 15.89 -7.90
C ASN A 166 10.67 14.71 -7.18
N ASN A 167 11.02 13.46 -7.51
CA ASN A 167 10.41 12.27 -6.95
C ASN A 167 11.14 11.86 -5.67
N THR A 168 10.58 12.26 -4.53
CA THR A 168 11.06 11.91 -3.20
C THR A 168 10.45 10.61 -2.67
N GLU A 169 9.61 9.94 -3.48
CA GLU A 169 8.87 8.74 -3.10
C GLU A 169 9.76 7.48 -3.21
N ILE A 170 9.63 6.57 -2.25
CA ILE A 170 10.33 5.28 -2.23
C ILE A 170 9.32 4.18 -2.53
N GLU A 171 9.56 3.40 -3.57
CA GLU A 171 8.68 2.29 -3.90
C GLU A 171 9.14 0.99 -3.21
N ILE A 172 8.24 0.40 -2.42
CA ILE A 172 8.43 -0.91 -1.80
C ILE A 172 7.41 -1.91 -2.36
N GLN A 173 7.93 -3.00 -2.92
CA GLN A 173 7.15 -4.15 -3.36
C GLN A 173 7.64 -5.40 -2.65
N ILE A 174 6.79 -5.98 -1.81
CA ILE A 174 7.06 -7.20 -1.06
C ILE A 174 5.87 -8.15 -1.21
N ASP A 175 6.08 -9.32 -1.79
CA ASP A 175 5.08 -10.36 -1.84
C ASP A 175 5.65 -11.77 -1.98
N SER A 176 4.81 -12.74 -1.66
CA SER A 176 5.07 -14.16 -1.91
C SER A 176 3.75 -14.86 -2.22
N GLU A 177 3.83 -15.87 -3.08
CA GLU A 177 2.71 -16.79 -3.35
C GLU A 177 2.60 -17.88 -2.28
N LYS A 178 3.56 -17.97 -1.34
CA LYS A 178 3.57 -19.00 -0.30
C LYS A 178 2.42 -18.76 0.68
N TYR A 179 1.56 -19.77 0.83
CA TYR A 179 0.57 -19.77 1.91
C TYR A 179 1.29 -19.67 3.28
N GLY A 180 0.83 -18.73 4.11
CA GLY A 180 1.46 -18.43 5.40
C GLY A 180 2.64 -17.47 5.34
N PHE A 181 2.97 -16.88 4.17
CA PHE A 181 3.87 -15.73 4.13
C PHE A 181 3.32 -14.61 5.01
N CYS A 182 4.13 -14.09 5.91
CA CYS A 182 3.73 -13.03 6.80
C CYS A 182 4.83 -11.99 7.06
N ILE A 183 4.39 -10.77 7.37
CA ILE A 183 5.21 -9.65 7.85
C ILE A 183 4.97 -9.50 9.34
N THR A 184 6.00 -9.41 10.16
CA THR A 184 5.81 -9.23 11.61
C THR A 184 5.22 -7.86 11.92
N SER A 185 4.51 -7.72 13.04
CA SER A 185 3.99 -6.42 13.51
C SER A 185 5.11 -5.38 13.71
N VAL A 186 6.32 -5.80 14.05
CA VAL A 186 7.50 -4.93 14.16
C VAL A 186 7.96 -4.44 12.78
N GLU A 187 8.13 -5.35 11.81
CA GLU A 187 8.51 -4.97 10.44
C GLU A 187 7.46 -4.05 9.81
N MET A 188 6.18 -4.36 9.99
CA MET A 188 5.09 -3.53 9.49
C MET A 188 5.08 -2.15 10.17
N CYS A 189 5.29 -2.07 11.50
CA CYS A 189 5.48 -0.80 12.21
C CYS A 189 6.65 0.01 11.62
N ASN A 190 7.74 -0.66 11.27
CA ASN A 190 8.86 0.06 10.68
C ASN A 190 8.48 0.62 9.30
N PHE A 191 7.83 -0.17 8.44
CA PHE A 191 7.44 0.27 7.09
C PHE A 191 6.52 1.47 7.09
N ILE A 192 5.47 1.48 7.94
CA ILE A 192 4.51 2.59 8.00
C ILE A 192 5.10 3.89 8.57
N ASN A 193 6.26 3.80 9.24
CA ASN A 193 6.97 4.93 9.82
C ASN A 193 8.10 5.46 8.90
N ILE A 194 8.33 4.85 7.74
CA ILE A 194 9.24 5.39 6.73
C ILE A 194 8.59 6.62 6.10
N GLU A 195 9.33 7.74 6.07
CA GLU A 195 8.88 8.97 5.41
C GLU A 195 8.79 8.80 3.89
N ASN A 196 7.74 9.34 3.27
CA ASN A 196 7.52 9.30 1.82
C ASN A 196 7.53 7.88 1.19
N VAL A 197 7.11 6.88 1.95
CA VAL A 197 7.03 5.50 1.48
C VAL A 197 5.77 5.26 0.64
N ASN A 198 5.94 4.57 -0.49
CA ASN A 198 4.88 4.01 -1.29
C ASN A 198 4.92 2.48 -1.24
N LEU A 199 4.00 1.93 -0.46
CA LEU A 199 3.84 0.49 -0.25
C LEU A 199 2.92 -0.08 -1.35
N LYS A 200 3.38 -0.07 -2.61
CA LYS A 200 2.57 -0.44 -3.78
C LYS A 200 2.04 -1.88 -3.73
N LYS A 201 2.84 -2.81 -3.23
CA LYS A 201 2.49 -4.23 -3.15
C LYS A 201 3.03 -4.79 -1.84
N LEU A 202 2.14 -5.03 -0.88
CA LEU A 202 2.43 -5.84 0.31
C LEU A 202 1.51 -7.07 0.25
N GLY A 203 2.10 -8.24 0.01
CA GLY A 203 1.42 -9.53 0.05
C GLY A 203 1.52 -10.19 1.42
N GLY A 204 0.80 -11.30 1.59
CA GLY A 204 0.82 -12.10 2.83
C GLY A 204 -0.10 -11.57 3.94
N GLY A 205 0.12 -12.08 5.15
CA GLY A 205 -0.56 -11.68 6.38
C GLY A 205 0.35 -10.97 7.37
N ILE A 206 -0.20 -10.57 8.52
CA ILE A 206 0.62 -10.23 9.69
C ILE A 206 0.96 -11.52 10.45
N CYS A 207 2.21 -11.68 10.88
CA CYS A 207 2.63 -12.90 11.60
C CYS A 207 1.94 -13.02 12.97
N GLU A 208 1.46 -14.22 13.29
CA GLU A 208 0.89 -14.57 14.59
C GLU A 208 1.91 -15.30 15.48
N PRO A 209 1.97 -15.00 16.79
CA PRO A 209 1.30 -13.90 17.46
C PRO A 209 1.97 -12.55 17.16
N GLY A 210 1.23 -11.46 17.33
CA GLY A 210 1.80 -10.12 17.33
C GLY A 210 2.87 -9.94 18.42
N ILE A 211 3.86 -9.09 18.16
CA ILE A 211 5.03 -8.87 19.02
C ILE A 211 4.80 -7.59 19.82
N GLN A 212 5.03 -7.63 21.13
CA GLN A 212 4.93 -6.43 21.98
C GLN A 212 5.93 -5.36 21.50
N PRO A 213 5.48 -4.10 21.29
CA PRO A 213 6.37 -3.02 20.92
C PRO A 213 7.28 -2.61 22.09
N SER A 214 8.40 -1.96 21.78
CA SER A 214 9.28 -1.38 22.80
C SER A 214 8.67 -0.17 23.53
N SER A 215 7.65 0.47 22.93
CA SER A 215 6.89 1.57 23.49
C SER A 215 5.41 1.36 23.22
N GLY A 216 4.58 1.55 24.25
CA GLY A 216 3.14 1.28 24.20
C GLY A 216 2.81 -0.18 24.56
N LYS A 217 1.61 -0.62 24.18
CA LYS A 217 1.06 -1.94 24.53
C LYS A 217 0.30 -2.52 23.35
N LEU A 218 0.65 -3.74 22.95
CA LEU A 218 -0.14 -4.54 22.01
C LEU A 218 -1.17 -5.37 22.77
N CYS A 219 -2.44 -5.27 22.39
CA CYS A 219 -3.52 -6.06 22.96
C CYS A 219 -4.14 -6.94 21.89
N ASN A 220 -4.39 -8.21 22.23
CA ASN A 220 -5.10 -9.12 21.34
C ASN A 220 -6.60 -8.79 21.36
N ALA A 221 -7.21 -8.85 20.18
CA ALA A 221 -8.64 -8.76 19.96
C ALA A 221 -9.22 -10.12 19.59
N SER A 222 -10.46 -10.14 19.12
CA SER A 222 -11.17 -11.37 18.78
C SER A 222 -10.52 -12.10 17.62
N TYR A 223 -10.58 -13.43 17.66
CA TYR A 223 -10.20 -14.25 16.51
C TYR A 223 -11.29 -14.25 15.42
N GLU A 224 -12.56 -14.10 15.80
CA GLU A 224 -13.72 -14.08 14.90
C GLU A 224 -14.57 -12.82 15.03
N VAL A 225 -15.20 -12.40 13.92
CA VAL A 225 -16.05 -11.18 13.88
C VAL A 225 -17.32 -11.31 14.73
N PHE A 226 -17.79 -12.53 14.98
CA PHE A 226 -18.99 -12.80 15.79
C PHE A 226 -18.71 -12.90 17.30
N MET A 227 -17.44 -12.78 17.72
CA MET A 227 -17.06 -12.78 19.13
C MET A 227 -16.72 -11.35 19.56
N GLU A 228 -17.31 -10.88 20.66
CA GLU A 228 -16.96 -9.58 21.23
C GLU A 228 -15.47 -9.52 21.61
N THR A 229 -14.86 -8.35 21.41
CA THR A 229 -13.50 -8.11 21.90
C THR A 229 -13.53 -7.75 23.38
N GLU A 230 -12.66 -8.38 24.17
CA GLU A 230 -12.37 -7.93 25.53
C GLU A 230 -11.51 -6.65 25.47
N ILE A 231 -12.17 -5.49 25.51
CA ILE A 231 -11.50 -4.19 25.38
C ILE A 231 -10.69 -3.88 26.65
N GLN A 232 -9.37 -3.95 26.50
CA GLN A 232 -8.40 -3.63 27.55
C GLN A 232 -7.99 -2.16 27.52
N ASP A 233 -7.53 -1.66 28.67
CA ASP A 233 -7.02 -0.29 28.80
C ASP A 233 -5.53 -0.17 28.44
N GLY A 234 -5.12 1.04 28.06
CA GLY A 234 -3.74 1.42 27.74
C GLY A 234 -3.17 0.82 26.46
N CYS A 235 -4.00 0.22 25.61
CA CYS A 235 -3.56 -0.39 24.35
C CYS A 235 -3.24 0.71 23.33
N THR A 236 -2.03 0.66 22.75
CA THR A 236 -1.64 1.53 21.63
C THR A 236 -1.74 0.81 20.29
N GLN A 237 -1.70 -0.52 20.33
CA GLN A 237 -1.81 -1.39 19.16
C GLN A 237 -2.79 -2.51 19.46
N ILE A 238 -3.61 -2.89 18.49
CA ILE A 238 -4.54 -4.02 18.57
C ILE A 238 -4.13 -5.09 17.55
N PHE A 239 -4.16 -6.37 17.93
CA PHE A 239 -3.90 -7.51 17.04
C PHE A 239 -5.13 -8.40 16.94
N GLY A 240 -5.68 -8.62 15.75
CA GLY A 240 -6.88 -9.42 15.54
C GLY A 240 -8.08 -8.59 15.08
N LYS A 241 -9.28 -9.16 15.21
CA LYS A 241 -10.54 -8.55 14.80
C LYS A 241 -11.10 -7.73 15.96
N LEU A 242 -11.03 -6.41 15.89
CA LEU A 242 -11.61 -5.50 16.88
C LEU A 242 -13.12 -5.40 16.66
N VAL A 243 -13.88 -6.15 17.45
CA VAL A 243 -15.34 -6.24 17.37
C VAL A 243 -15.97 -5.40 18.49
N ILE A 244 -16.78 -4.41 18.10
CA ILE A 244 -17.54 -3.54 19.00
C ILE A 244 -19.03 -3.79 18.76
N ASN A 245 -19.73 -4.23 19.80
CA ASN A 245 -21.15 -4.59 19.75
C ASN A 245 -21.86 -4.21 21.08
N PRO A 246 -23.17 -4.46 21.24
CA PRO A 246 -23.90 -4.10 22.46
C PRO A 246 -23.31 -4.62 23.77
N LYS A 247 -22.52 -5.70 23.74
CA LYS A 247 -21.95 -6.30 24.95
C LYS A 247 -20.72 -5.55 25.47
N ASN A 248 -20.00 -4.84 24.62
CA ASN A 248 -18.74 -4.17 24.99
C ASN A 248 -18.69 -2.67 24.67
N VAL A 249 -19.76 -2.11 24.08
CA VAL A 249 -19.86 -0.68 23.71
C VAL A 249 -19.58 0.27 24.89
N GLN A 250 -19.90 -0.12 26.12
CA GLN A 250 -19.62 0.68 27.33
C GLN A 250 -18.12 0.84 27.62
N ASN A 251 -17.25 0.03 27.01
CA ASN A 251 -15.80 0.05 27.23
C ASN A 251 -15.00 0.78 26.14
N VAL A 252 -15.65 1.29 25.10
CA VAL A 252 -14.97 1.85 23.91
C VAL A 252 -14.02 3.01 24.21
N GLN A 253 -14.23 3.74 25.30
CA GLN A 253 -13.36 4.84 25.73
C GLN A 253 -11.91 4.40 26.02
N LYS A 254 -11.71 3.12 26.36
CA LYS A 254 -10.37 2.52 26.54
C LYS A 254 -9.57 2.41 25.24
N LEU A 255 -10.22 2.56 24.08
CA LEU A 255 -9.57 2.54 22.76
C LEU A 255 -8.97 3.90 22.39
N SER A 256 -9.11 4.92 23.23
CA SER A 256 -8.65 6.29 22.95
C SER A 256 -7.15 6.41 22.70
N SER A 257 -6.32 5.49 23.20
CA SER A 257 -4.87 5.45 22.94
C SER A 257 -4.47 4.62 21.71
N VAL A 258 -5.41 3.92 21.06
CA VAL A 258 -5.10 3.02 19.95
C VAL A 258 -4.69 3.81 18.72
N GLU A 259 -3.50 3.52 18.21
CA GLU A 259 -2.94 4.14 17.01
C GLU A 259 -2.90 3.18 15.81
N ILE A 260 -2.83 1.87 16.06
CA ILE A 260 -2.66 0.84 15.03
C ILE A 260 -3.59 -0.35 15.31
N ILE A 261 -4.24 -0.86 14.25
CA ILE A 261 -4.93 -2.15 14.27
C ILE A 261 -4.26 -3.09 13.25
N PHE A 262 -3.61 -4.15 13.72
CA PHE A 262 -3.19 -5.30 12.92
C PHE A 262 -4.34 -6.29 12.80
N GLY A 263 -5.29 -5.95 11.93
CA GLY A 263 -6.47 -6.74 11.63
C GLY A 263 -7.59 -5.87 11.09
N VAL A 264 -8.82 -6.16 11.52
CA VAL A 264 -10.03 -5.49 11.02
C VAL A 264 -10.81 -4.84 12.16
N LEU A 265 -11.54 -3.77 11.83
CA LEU A 265 -12.46 -3.09 12.72
C LEU A 265 -13.89 -3.42 12.33
N TYR A 266 -14.68 -3.92 13.29
CA TYR A 266 -16.05 -4.35 13.08
C TYR A 266 -16.95 -3.73 14.15
N ILE A 267 -17.88 -2.85 13.76
CA ILE A 267 -18.80 -2.15 14.66
C ILE A 267 -20.23 -2.47 14.25
N GLU A 268 -20.98 -3.13 15.13
CA GLU A 268 -22.35 -3.53 14.81
C GLU A 268 -23.36 -3.33 15.94
N GLU A 269 -24.60 -3.05 15.56
CA GLU A 269 -25.77 -3.05 16.44
C GLU A 269 -25.66 -2.14 17.67
N THR A 270 -24.76 -1.16 17.66
CA THR A 270 -24.50 -0.31 18.81
C THR A 270 -25.49 0.86 18.92
N ASN A 271 -25.55 1.44 20.11
CA ASN A 271 -26.23 2.70 20.38
C ASN A 271 -25.30 3.92 20.27
N LEU A 272 -24.13 3.77 19.65
CA LEU A 272 -23.17 4.86 19.46
C LEU A 272 -23.78 5.97 18.60
N THR A 273 -23.48 7.22 18.95
CA THR A 273 -23.78 8.39 18.12
C THR A 273 -22.57 8.85 17.32
N THR A 274 -21.36 8.53 17.79
CA THR A 274 -20.07 8.84 17.16
C THR A 274 -19.04 7.75 17.44
N ILE A 275 -17.89 7.81 16.75
CA ILE A 275 -16.71 6.94 16.96
C ILE A 275 -15.45 7.73 17.39
N ASP A 276 -15.66 8.84 18.08
CA ASP A 276 -14.58 9.75 18.52
C ASP A 276 -13.51 9.09 19.41
N PHE A 277 -13.85 7.99 20.08
CA PHE A 277 -12.94 7.16 20.88
C PHE A 277 -11.82 6.50 20.06
N LEU A 278 -11.89 6.47 18.71
CA LEU A 278 -10.78 6.06 17.84
C LEU A 278 -10.05 7.25 17.20
N GLY A 279 -10.14 8.44 17.81
CA GLY A 279 -9.54 9.66 17.28
C GLY A 279 -8.03 9.60 17.05
N ASN A 280 -7.29 8.74 17.75
CA ASN A 280 -5.84 8.56 17.59
C ASN A 280 -5.45 7.46 16.58
N LEU A 281 -6.41 6.74 16.00
CA LEU A 281 -6.15 5.67 15.05
C LEU A 281 -5.51 6.24 13.78
N LYS A 282 -4.29 5.77 13.46
CA LYS A 282 -3.48 6.21 12.32
C LYS A 282 -3.37 5.15 11.23
N TYR A 283 -3.40 3.86 11.59
CA TYR A 283 -3.12 2.76 10.66
C TYR A 283 -4.01 1.55 10.91
N ILE A 284 -4.47 0.92 9.82
CA ILE A 284 -5.12 -0.40 9.85
C ILE A 284 -4.43 -1.31 8.84
N SER A 285 -4.05 -2.52 9.27
CA SER A 285 -3.51 -3.55 8.39
C SER A 285 -4.34 -4.82 8.48
N ALA A 286 -5.24 -4.99 7.52
CA ALA A 286 -6.05 -6.18 7.29
C ALA A 286 -5.34 -7.19 6.37
N LEU A 287 -4.00 -7.19 6.33
CA LEU A 287 -3.21 -8.19 5.62
C LEU A 287 -3.47 -9.58 6.22
N GLY A 288 -3.75 -10.57 5.37
CA GLY A 288 -4.08 -11.93 5.80
C GLY A 288 -5.54 -12.15 6.21
N TYR A 289 -6.37 -11.10 6.24
CA TYR A 289 -7.80 -11.21 6.57
C TYR A 289 -8.66 -11.22 5.32
N ASN A 290 -9.61 -12.15 5.27
CA ASN A 290 -10.67 -12.18 4.24
C ASN A 290 -11.91 -11.42 4.72
N TYR A 291 -11.71 -10.17 5.16
CA TYR A 291 -12.76 -9.27 5.65
C TYR A 291 -12.44 -7.83 5.21
N PRO A 292 -13.47 -6.97 5.05
CA PRO A 292 -13.23 -5.54 4.93
C PRO A 292 -12.40 -5.02 6.12
N ALA A 293 -11.47 -4.09 5.87
CA ALA A 293 -10.66 -3.51 6.95
C ALA A 293 -11.54 -2.79 7.97
N ILE A 294 -12.62 -2.16 7.52
CA ILE A 294 -13.61 -1.49 8.36
C ILE A 294 -15.00 -1.93 7.94
N THR A 295 -15.79 -2.43 8.90
CA THR A 295 -17.21 -2.71 8.75
C THR A 295 -18.00 -1.99 9.84
N VAL A 296 -19.03 -1.25 9.44
CA VAL A 296 -19.92 -0.50 10.34
C VAL A 296 -21.36 -0.73 9.91
N GLN A 297 -22.09 -1.55 10.67
CA GLN A 297 -23.43 -1.97 10.28
C GLN A 297 -24.47 -1.86 11.38
N ASN A 298 -25.71 -1.57 11.01
CA ASN A 298 -26.85 -1.61 11.94
C ASN A 298 -26.70 -0.73 13.19
N ASN A 299 -26.04 0.43 13.11
CA ASN A 299 -25.94 1.37 14.24
C ASN A 299 -26.97 2.50 14.04
N PRO A 300 -28.21 2.38 14.57
CA PRO A 300 -29.32 3.25 14.18
C PRO A 300 -29.14 4.70 14.62
N PHE A 301 -28.36 4.96 15.67
CA PHE A 301 -28.12 6.31 16.22
C PHE A 301 -26.81 6.94 15.76
N LEU A 302 -25.96 6.20 15.05
CA LEU A 302 -24.66 6.68 14.59
C LEU A 302 -24.88 7.74 13.53
N SER A 303 -24.50 8.98 13.83
CA SER A 303 -24.72 10.13 12.94
C SER A 303 -23.44 10.65 12.30
N ASN A 304 -22.30 10.46 12.94
CA ASN A 304 -21.00 10.87 12.42
C ASN A 304 -20.00 9.73 12.55
N PHE A 305 -19.38 9.36 11.43
CA PHE A 305 -18.33 8.37 11.37
C PHE A 305 -17.06 9.00 10.79
N SER A 306 -16.13 9.40 11.66
CA SER A 306 -14.91 10.09 11.23
C SER A 306 -13.64 9.55 11.89
N PHE A 307 -12.61 9.32 11.07
CA PHE A 307 -11.25 9.06 11.52
C PHE A 307 -10.35 10.26 11.20
N PRO A 308 -10.17 11.20 12.13
CA PRO A 308 -9.42 12.43 11.85
C PRO A 308 -7.93 12.17 11.60
N ASN A 309 -7.34 11.14 12.22
CA ASN A 309 -5.90 10.86 12.15
C ASN A 309 -5.52 9.63 11.32
N LEU A 310 -6.49 8.93 10.72
CA LEU A 310 -6.22 7.73 9.93
C LEU A 310 -5.50 8.11 8.63
N LYS A 311 -4.30 7.55 8.44
CA LYS A 311 -3.41 7.87 7.32
C LYS A 311 -3.39 6.79 6.25
N MET A 312 -3.39 5.52 6.66
CA MET A 312 -3.20 4.40 5.73
C MET A 312 -4.00 3.16 6.14
N ILE A 313 -4.50 2.44 5.13
CA ILE A 313 -5.12 1.13 5.26
C ILE A 313 -4.45 0.13 4.30
N PHE A 314 -4.03 -1.01 4.83
CA PHE A 314 -3.45 -2.11 4.06
C PHE A 314 -4.39 -3.30 4.07
N LEU A 315 -4.71 -3.81 2.88
CA LEU A 315 -5.62 -4.94 2.68
C LEU A 315 -4.90 -6.09 1.99
N MET A 316 -5.37 -7.31 2.26
CA MET A 316 -4.93 -8.49 1.54
C MET A 316 -5.40 -8.43 0.08
N LYS A 317 -4.48 -8.67 -0.85
CA LYS A 317 -4.83 -9.01 -2.24
C LYS A 317 -4.85 -10.53 -2.36
N LEU A 318 -6.02 -11.11 -2.61
CA LEU A 318 -6.12 -12.53 -2.91
C LEU A 318 -5.45 -12.82 -4.26
N PRO A 319 -4.52 -13.80 -4.35
CA PRO A 319 -4.04 -14.26 -5.63
C PRO A 319 -5.20 -14.95 -6.38
N PHE A 320 -5.49 -14.45 -7.59
CA PHE A 320 -6.61 -14.87 -8.45
C PHE A 320 -6.67 -16.39 -8.66
N LEU A 321 -5.53 -17.08 -8.62
CA LEU A 321 -5.42 -18.53 -8.80
C LEU A 321 -6.06 -19.33 -7.65
N LEU A 322 -6.03 -18.81 -6.42
CA LEU A 322 -6.57 -19.50 -5.25
C LEU A 322 -8.11 -19.47 -5.25
N ALA A 323 -8.71 -18.37 -5.73
CA ALA A 323 -10.16 -18.22 -5.87
C ALA A 323 -10.75 -19.27 -6.84
N ILE A 324 -10.02 -19.62 -7.90
CA ILE A 324 -10.46 -20.58 -8.91
C ILE A 324 -10.23 -22.03 -8.45
N LEU A 325 -9.10 -22.32 -7.81
CA LEU A 325 -8.71 -23.70 -7.42
C LEU A 325 -9.42 -24.22 -6.17
N THR A 326 -9.75 -23.35 -5.22
CA THR A 326 -10.37 -23.77 -3.96
C THR A 326 -11.90 -23.88 -4.05
N GLY A 327 -12.51 -23.45 -5.15
CA GLY A 327 -13.96 -23.33 -5.23
C GLY A 327 -14.52 -22.42 -4.13
N ILE A 328 -13.70 -21.51 -3.55
CA ILE A 328 -14.15 -20.47 -2.61
C ILE A 328 -14.83 -19.36 -3.43
N ILE A 329 -15.88 -19.76 -4.12
CA ILE A 329 -17.05 -18.97 -4.45
C ILE A 329 -18.18 -19.67 -3.66
N TYR A 330 -18.02 -19.71 -2.34
CA TYR A 330 -19.11 -20.10 -1.44
C TYR A 330 -19.19 -19.07 -0.33
N CYS A 331 -20.30 -18.32 -0.38
CA CYS A 331 -20.94 -17.61 0.69
C CYS A 331 -20.19 -16.41 1.28
N LEU A 332 -20.35 -15.25 0.65
CA LEU A 332 -20.89 -14.14 1.45
C LEU A 332 -22.36 -14.47 1.65
N ASP A 333 -22.71 -14.95 2.85
CA ASP A 333 -24.11 -15.14 3.21
C ASP A 333 -24.85 -13.80 3.08
N TYR A 334 -25.90 -13.83 2.26
CA TYR A 334 -27.02 -12.89 2.28
C TYR A 334 -26.75 -11.43 1.82
N PHE A 335 -26.36 -11.24 0.56
CA PHE A 335 -26.78 -10.04 -0.18
C PHE A 335 -27.70 -10.44 -1.33
N ASP A 336 -28.95 -10.01 -1.22
CA ASP A 336 -30.05 -10.29 -2.14
C ASP A 336 -29.71 -9.83 -3.57
N ASN A 337 -29.82 -10.77 -4.51
CA ASN A 337 -29.91 -10.62 -5.97
C ASN A 337 -29.39 -9.30 -6.59
N SER A 338 -28.08 -9.22 -6.84
CA SER A 338 -27.53 -8.42 -7.95
C SER A 338 -26.23 -9.04 -8.44
N GLU A 339 -25.91 -8.78 -9.71
CA GLU A 339 -24.91 -9.47 -10.52
C GLU A 339 -23.55 -9.68 -9.84
N PHE A 340 -23.02 -10.88 -10.07
CA PHE A 340 -21.72 -11.42 -9.71
C PHE A 340 -20.58 -10.38 -9.81
N PHE A 341 -20.06 -9.91 -8.66
CA PHE A 341 -18.90 -9.02 -8.60
C PHE A 341 -17.59 -9.82 -8.67
N GLU A 342 -16.93 -9.86 -9.82
CA GLU A 342 -15.50 -10.21 -9.91
C GLU A 342 -14.65 -9.07 -9.34
N SER A 343 -14.69 -8.85 -8.02
CA SER A 343 -13.78 -7.90 -7.38
C SER A 343 -12.40 -8.56 -7.18
N LYS A 344 -11.34 -7.94 -7.71
CA LYS A 344 -9.92 -8.37 -7.54
C LYS A 344 -9.40 -8.24 -6.10
N CYS A 345 -10.31 -8.03 -5.14
CA CYS A 345 -10.12 -7.83 -3.72
C CYS A 345 -11.22 -8.61 -2.99
N GLY A 346 -10.95 -9.81 -2.47
CA GLY A 346 -12.02 -10.73 -2.04
C GLY A 346 -12.91 -10.32 -0.86
N SER A 347 -12.83 -9.09 -0.34
CA SER A 347 -13.69 -8.65 0.79
C SER A 347 -13.99 -7.14 0.84
N GLY A 348 -13.48 -6.33 -0.10
CA GLY A 348 -13.59 -4.88 -0.03
C GLY A 348 -12.75 -4.20 1.04
N SER A 349 -12.70 -2.87 0.99
CA SER A 349 -11.89 -2.00 1.85
C SER A 349 -12.72 -1.45 3.00
N PHE A 350 -13.98 -1.11 2.71
CA PHE A 350 -14.92 -0.49 3.62
C PHE A 350 -16.33 -0.98 3.35
N VAL A 351 -17.07 -1.31 4.41
CA VAL A 351 -18.52 -1.57 4.36
C VAL A 351 -19.20 -0.73 5.42
N ILE A 352 -20.07 0.21 5.03
CA ILE A 352 -20.86 1.02 5.95
C ILE A 352 -22.33 0.87 5.57
N SER A 353 -23.08 0.12 6.36
CA SER A 353 -24.44 -0.30 5.99
C SER A 353 -25.49 -0.08 7.07
N TYR A 354 -26.72 0.27 6.65
CA TYR A 354 -27.89 0.30 7.53
C TYR A 354 -27.77 1.17 8.80
N ASN A 355 -27.01 2.27 8.75
CA ASN A 355 -26.92 3.23 9.85
C ASN A 355 -27.92 4.37 9.61
N SER A 356 -29.14 4.24 10.16
CA SER A 356 -30.29 5.08 9.79
C SER A 356 -30.11 6.58 10.04
N LYS A 357 -29.26 6.98 10.99
CA LYS A 357 -28.99 8.39 11.34
C LYS A 357 -27.67 8.93 10.78
N MET A 358 -26.93 8.13 10.03
CA MET A 358 -25.62 8.51 9.50
C MET A 358 -25.76 9.71 8.59
N GLU A 359 -25.13 10.84 8.92
CA GLU A 359 -25.17 12.07 8.13
C GLU A 359 -23.85 12.32 7.39
N GLU A 360 -22.73 11.97 8.01
CA GLU A 360 -21.38 12.26 7.51
C GLU A 360 -20.41 11.09 7.74
N ILE A 361 -19.65 10.77 6.71
CA ILE A 361 -18.50 9.86 6.76
C ILE A 361 -17.23 10.66 6.44
N GLY A 362 -16.22 10.66 7.31
CA GLY A 362 -15.02 11.49 7.19
C GLY A 362 -13.71 10.75 7.38
N MET A 363 -12.75 10.93 6.47
CA MET A 363 -11.41 10.36 6.56
C MET A 363 -10.37 11.37 6.05
N THR A 364 -10.31 12.53 6.68
CA THR A 364 -9.64 13.73 6.15
C THR A 364 -8.14 13.57 5.89
N ASN A 365 -7.47 12.70 6.66
CA ASN A 365 -6.02 12.48 6.59
C ASN A 365 -5.64 11.17 5.89
N LEU A 366 -6.61 10.41 5.37
CA LEU A 366 -6.35 9.16 4.68
C LEU A 366 -5.71 9.47 3.32
N THR A 367 -4.49 9.00 3.11
CA THR A 367 -3.74 9.19 1.86
C THR A 367 -3.64 7.90 1.05
N THR A 368 -3.64 6.74 1.72
CA THR A 368 -3.30 5.47 1.07
C THR A 368 -4.29 4.35 1.41
N ILE A 369 -4.85 3.73 0.37
CA ILE A 369 -5.52 2.42 0.43
C ILE A 369 -5.02 1.62 -0.76
N ASN A 370 -4.59 0.38 -0.55
CA ASN A 370 -4.00 -0.47 -1.60
C ASN A 370 -5.03 -1.35 -2.35
N CYS A 371 -6.31 -1.26 -2.03
CA CYS A 371 -7.40 -2.06 -2.59
C CYS A 371 -8.72 -1.26 -2.55
N SER A 372 -9.63 -1.54 -3.48
CA SER A 372 -10.47 -0.47 -4.04
C SER A 372 -11.97 -0.78 -4.10
N LEU A 373 -12.56 -1.30 -3.03
CA LEU A 373 -14.03 -1.40 -2.95
C LEU A 373 -14.55 -0.76 -1.66
N ILE A 374 -15.35 0.28 -1.82
CA ILE A 374 -16.03 1.00 -0.74
C ILE A 374 -17.53 0.82 -0.96
N ASP A 375 -18.17 0.08 -0.07
CA ASP A 375 -19.60 -0.18 -0.12
C ASP A 375 -20.31 0.62 0.99
N ILE A 376 -21.18 1.54 0.58
CA ILE A 376 -21.98 2.38 1.47
C ILE A 376 -23.45 2.27 1.05
N HIS A 377 -24.27 1.55 1.81
CA HIS A 377 -25.68 1.35 1.45
C HIS A 377 -26.61 1.40 2.66
N GLY A 378 -27.90 1.70 2.45
CA GLY A 378 -28.90 1.67 3.53
C GLY A 378 -28.73 2.77 4.60
N ASN A 379 -27.89 3.78 4.37
CA ASN A 379 -27.68 4.93 5.25
C ASN A 379 -28.62 6.09 4.85
N GLN A 380 -29.85 6.09 5.39
CA GLN A 380 -30.96 6.93 4.91
C GLN A 380 -30.76 8.45 5.03
N GLU A 381 -29.99 8.89 6.03
CA GLU A 381 -29.74 10.32 6.29
C GLU A 381 -28.37 10.80 5.78
N LEU A 382 -27.64 9.98 5.02
CA LEU A 382 -26.28 10.30 4.59
C LEU A 382 -26.30 11.52 3.66
N LYS A 383 -25.59 12.58 4.06
CA LYS A 383 -25.52 13.86 3.35
C LYS A 383 -24.14 14.09 2.73
N ARG A 384 -23.07 13.58 3.35
CA ARG A 384 -21.68 13.97 3.00
C ARG A 384 -20.68 12.82 3.08
N LEU A 385 -19.72 12.85 2.16
CA LEU A 385 -18.49 12.05 2.18
C LEU A 385 -17.30 13.02 2.21
N ASN A 386 -16.73 13.24 3.39
CA ASN A 386 -15.75 14.29 3.61
C ASN A 386 -14.32 13.79 3.35
N ASN A 387 -13.70 14.34 2.28
CA ASN A 387 -12.27 14.24 1.97
C ASN A 387 -11.70 12.81 1.85
N LEU A 388 -12.38 11.93 1.13
CA LEU A 388 -11.77 10.67 0.69
C LEU A 388 -10.72 10.98 -0.39
N LYS A 389 -9.43 11.04 -0.01
CA LYS A 389 -8.31 11.18 -0.95
C LYS A 389 -7.65 9.81 -1.13
N PHE A 390 -7.80 9.20 -2.29
CA PHE A 390 -7.11 7.95 -2.61
C PHE A 390 -5.94 8.25 -3.54
N GLN A 391 -4.72 7.99 -3.08
CA GLN A 391 -3.54 8.37 -3.86
C GLN A 391 -3.08 7.30 -4.86
N TYR A 392 -3.59 6.05 -4.80
CA TYR A 392 -3.17 5.02 -5.75
C TYR A 392 -4.02 3.74 -5.71
N ALA A 393 -4.39 3.19 -6.87
CA ALA A 393 -4.79 1.80 -7.06
C ALA A 393 -3.88 1.19 -8.14
N SER A 394 -3.01 0.24 -7.79
CA SER A 394 -2.01 -0.27 -8.76
C SER A 394 -2.66 -1.10 -9.88
N PRO A 395 -2.28 -0.88 -11.16
CA PRO A 395 -2.52 -1.84 -12.22
C PRO A 395 -1.75 -3.14 -11.97
N PHE A 396 -2.31 -4.25 -12.46
CA PHE A 396 -1.58 -5.50 -12.64
C PHE A 396 -1.21 -5.61 -14.12
N ALA A 397 0.08 -5.80 -14.40
CA ALA A 397 0.57 -6.27 -15.68
C ALA A 397 1.11 -7.70 -15.48
N ALA A 398 0.22 -8.69 -15.56
CA ALA A 398 0.61 -10.00 -16.05
C ALA A 398 -0.56 -10.59 -16.83
N GLY A 399 -0.33 -10.81 -18.13
CA GLY A 399 -1.10 -11.68 -19.01
C GLY A 399 -2.59 -11.37 -19.17
N LEU A 400 -2.95 -10.81 -20.33
CA LEU A 400 -4.27 -10.91 -21.00
C LEU A 400 -5.47 -11.15 -20.06
N ILE A 401 -6.24 -10.08 -19.77
CA ILE A 401 -7.71 -9.99 -19.65
C ILE A 401 -8.10 -8.84 -18.65
N TYR A 402 -8.87 -7.89 -19.17
CA TYR A 402 -9.50 -6.67 -18.59
C TYR A 402 -8.70 -5.78 -17.62
N ASN A 403 -8.31 -4.65 -18.19
CA ASN A 403 -7.55 -3.52 -17.63
C ASN A 403 -8.47 -2.54 -16.88
N THR A 404 -9.14 -2.98 -15.80
CA THR A 404 -9.97 -2.09 -14.96
C THR A 404 -9.22 -1.79 -13.66
N THR A 405 -8.66 -0.58 -13.61
CA THR A 405 -7.86 0.00 -12.52
C THR A 405 -8.70 0.80 -11.51
N LYS A 406 -10.02 0.71 -11.58
CA LYS A 406 -10.91 1.69 -10.94
C LYS A 406 -11.23 1.36 -9.47
N ILE A 407 -11.25 2.37 -8.60
CA ILE A 407 -11.84 2.33 -7.25
C ILE A 407 -13.35 2.40 -7.38
N GLU A 408 -14.05 1.37 -6.93
CA GLU A 408 -15.52 1.32 -6.99
C GLU A 408 -16.10 1.86 -5.68
N ILE A 409 -16.89 2.92 -5.79
CA ILE A 409 -17.70 3.45 -4.68
C ILE A 409 -19.16 3.25 -5.05
N THR A 410 -19.85 2.41 -4.27
CA THR A 410 -21.29 2.19 -4.40
C THR A 410 -21.98 2.96 -3.28
N VAL A 411 -22.86 3.90 -3.64
CA VAL A 411 -23.67 4.65 -2.68
C VAL A 411 -25.16 4.48 -2.97
N ASP A 412 -25.80 3.45 -2.40
CA ASP A 412 -27.25 3.30 -2.51
C ASP A 412 -27.96 4.05 -1.36
N SER A 413 -28.36 5.29 -1.65
CA SER A 413 -29.26 6.05 -0.78
C SER A 413 -30.66 6.05 -1.37
N SER A 414 -31.61 5.48 -0.65
CA SER A 414 -33.02 5.39 -1.05
C SER A 414 -33.79 6.71 -0.92
N LYS A 415 -33.16 7.81 -0.51
CA LYS A 415 -33.82 9.08 -0.19
C LYS A 415 -33.47 10.19 -1.21
N TYR A 416 -34.49 10.93 -1.65
CA TYR A 416 -34.34 12.16 -2.43
C TYR A 416 -33.55 13.20 -1.61
N GLY A 417 -32.24 13.38 -1.86
CA GLY A 417 -31.46 14.43 -1.19
C GLY A 417 -29.95 14.19 -1.05
N PHE A 418 -29.43 13.00 -1.38
CA PHE A 418 -27.98 12.80 -1.46
C PHE A 418 -27.40 13.70 -2.58
N CYS A 419 -26.49 14.59 -2.22
CA CYS A 419 -25.85 15.53 -3.12
C CYS A 419 -24.35 15.60 -2.79
N LEU A 420 -23.49 15.23 -3.73
CA LEU A 420 -22.08 15.58 -3.67
C LEU A 420 -21.94 17.08 -3.97
N THR A 421 -21.19 17.82 -3.17
CA THR A 421 -20.79 19.20 -3.49
C THR A 421 -19.89 19.20 -4.73
N SER A 422 -19.77 20.35 -5.40
CA SER A 422 -18.84 20.49 -6.53
C SER A 422 -17.38 20.25 -6.10
N MET A 423 -17.01 20.57 -4.85
CA MET A 423 -15.70 20.25 -4.28
C MET A 423 -15.49 18.77 -4.01
N GLU A 424 -16.47 18.06 -3.43
CA GLU A 424 -16.38 16.62 -3.19
C GLU A 424 -16.32 15.86 -4.53
N MET A 425 -17.16 16.23 -5.48
CA MET A 425 -17.13 15.62 -6.81
C MET A 425 -15.85 15.95 -7.56
N TYR A 426 -15.31 17.17 -7.44
CA TYR A 426 -14.00 17.50 -8.00
C TYR A 426 -12.87 16.71 -7.33
N ALA A 427 -12.94 16.48 -6.03
CA ALA A 427 -12.02 15.60 -5.32
C ALA A 427 -12.09 14.17 -5.90
N PHE A 428 -13.29 13.58 -6.00
CA PHE A 428 -13.49 12.24 -6.58
C PHE A 428 -13.05 12.15 -8.06
N MET A 429 -13.35 13.16 -8.88
CA MET A 429 -12.97 13.19 -10.31
C MET A 429 -11.47 13.37 -10.54
N ASN A 430 -10.72 13.91 -9.56
CA ASN A 430 -9.27 14.06 -9.65
C ASN A 430 -8.51 12.84 -9.10
N ILE A 431 -9.21 11.88 -8.50
CA ILE A 431 -8.61 10.59 -8.16
C ILE A 431 -8.47 9.82 -9.47
N GLU A 432 -7.24 9.46 -9.82
CA GLU A 432 -6.99 8.63 -11.00
C GLU A 432 -7.61 7.24 -10.79
N ASN A 433 -8.38 6.78 -11.79
CA ASN A 433 -9.06 5.49 -11.77
C ASN A 433 -10.10 5.34 -10.64
N VAL A 434 -11.22 6.07 -10.69
CA VAL A 434 -12.40 5.83 -9.84
C VAL A 434 -13.61 5.52 -10.73
N ASP A 435 -14.40 4.51 -10.34
CA ASP A 435 -15.73 4.22 -10.87
C ASP A 435 -16.75 4.54 -9.78
N LEU A 436 -17.64 5.50 -10.05
CA LEU A 436 -18.75 5.80 -9.14
C LEU A 436 -19.98 5.06 -9.65
N ARG A 437 -20.57 4.20 -8.82
CA ARG A 437 -21.76 3.42 -9.19
C ARG A 437 -22.94 3.69 -8.26
N ASN A 438 -24.14 3.52 -8.81
CA ASN A 438 -25.42 3.67 -8.09
C ASN A 438 -25.60 5.00 -7.35
N LEU A 439 -25.00 6.10 -7.81
CA LEU A 439 -25.26 7.46 -7.30
C LEU A 439 -26.72 7.87 -7.57
N ARG A 440 -27.68 7.39 -6.76
CA ARG A 440 -29.07 7.85 -6.75
C ARG A 440 -29.19 9.14 -5.94
N GLY A 441 -28.42 10.16 -6.34
CA GLY A 441 -28.46 11.51 -5.81
C GLY A 441 -28.64 12.50 -6.95
N LYS A 442 -29.57 13.46 -6.84
CA LYS A 442 -29.80 14.44 -7.92
C LYS A 442 -28.49 15.18 -8.22
N ILE A 443 -27.96 15.01 -9.44
CA ILE A 443 -26.92 15.87 -10.03
C ILE A 443 -27.54 17.24 -10.37
N PHE A 444 -28.14 17.94 -9.40
CA PHE A 444 -28.91 19.16 -9.67
C PHE A 444 -28.01 20.42 -9.71
N THR A 445 -26.84 20.38 -9.08
CA THR A 445 -26.00 21.56 -8.88
C THR A 445 -24.99 21.83 -10.00
N LEU A 446 -24.80 20.89 -10.95
CA LEU A 446 -23.84 21.06 -12.04
C LEU A 446 -24.35 21.93 -13.19
N MET A 447 -25.65 21.96 -13.46
CA MET A 447 -26.15 22.71 -14.63
C MET A 447 -25.96 24.22 -14.51
N ASN A 448 -25.91 24.77 -13.28
CA ASN A 448 -25.68 26.20 -13.08
C ASN A 448 -24.18 26.58 -13.04
N GLU A 449 -23.28 25.63 -12.75
CA GLU A 449 -21.82 25.89 -12.69
C GLU A 449 -21.07 25.44 -13.97
N ALA A 450 -21.64 24.52 -14.77
CA ALA A 450 -21.05 24.04 -16.03
C ALA A 450 -20.91 25.12 -17.11
N ASN A 451 -21.61 26.25 -16.98
CA ASN A 451 -21.48 27.39 -17.88
C ASN A 451 -20.17 28.19 -17.72
N ALA A 452 -19.29 27.80 -16.78
CA ALA A 452 -18.05 28.54 -16.50
C ALA A 452 -16.74 27.83 -16.91
N ARG A 453 -16.73 26.53 -17.29
CA ARG A 453 -15.48 25.76 -17.55
C ARG A 453 -15.64 24.61 -18.56
N PRO A 454 -14.55 24.14 -19.22
CA PRO A 454 -14.66 23.31 -20.42
C PRO A 454 -15.19 21.88 -20.16
N PRO A 455 -16.14 21.39 -20.99
CA PRO A 455 -16.94 20.17 -20.75
C PRO A 455 -16.24 18.82 -20.96
N TYR A 456 -15.01 18.79 -21.51
CA TYR A 456 -14.40 17.55 -22.01
C TYR A 456 -13.88 16.57 -20.95
N LYS A 457 -13.53 17.01 -19.74
CA LYS A 457 -13.10 16.10 -18.65
C LYS A 457 -14.26 15.37 -17.99
N MET A 458 -15.47 15.94 -18.08
CA MET A 458 -16.65 15.50 -17.35
C MET A 458 -17.26 14.21 -17.90
N ALA A 459 -17.15 14.00 -19.22
CA ALA A 459 -17.74 12.87 -19.92
C ALA A 459 -16.93 11.56 -19.86
N ARG A 460 -15.65 11.60 -19.46
CA ARG A 460 -14.77 10.40 -19.50
C ARG A 460 -14.90 9.44 -18.32
N ASN A 461 -15.47 9.87 -17.19
CA ASN A 461 -15.51 9.09 -15.94
C ASN A 461 -16.91 8.59 -15.56
N MET A 462 -17.93 8.83 -16.39
CA MET A 462 -19.28 8.35 -16.15
C MET A 462 -19.64 7.31 -17.22
N ASP A 463 -19.58 6.02 -16.86
CA ASP A 463 -20.32 4.99 -17.57
C ASP A 463 -21.82 5.11 -17.17
N LEU A 464 -22.45 6.22 -17.58
CA LEU A 464 -23.88 6.44 -17.38
C LEU A 464 -24.63 5.94 -18.63
N ILE A 465 -25.15 4.72 -18.55
CA ILE A 465 -26.25 4.30 -19.42
C ILE A 465 -27.47 5.17 -19.05
N ILE A 466 -27.73 6.15 -19.92
CA ILE A 466 -29.00 6.85 -20.16
C ILE A 466 -29.54 7.68 -18.97
N VAL A 467 -29.32 9.01 -19.00
CA VAL A 467 -30.38 10.06 -19.13
C VAL A 467 -29.67 11.38 -19.49
N VAL A 468 -29.28 11.55 -20.76
CA VAL A 468 -29.13 12.89 -21.36
C VAL A 468 -29.54 12.78 -22.82
N LEU A 469 -30.83 12.90 -23.08
CA LEU A 469 -31.42 13.31 -24.37
C LEU A 469 -32.93 13.28 -24.18
N PHE A 470 -33.53 14.37 -23.69
CA PHE A 470 -34.86 14.84 -24.09
C PHE A 470 -35.15 16.13 -23.31
N MET A 471 -34.98 17.26 -23.99
CA MET A 471 -35.84 18.46 -23.99
C MET A 471 -35.02 19.70 -24.37
N SER A 472 -34.66 19.79 -25.65
CA SER A 472 -34.26 21.05 -26.28
C SER A 472 -34.87 21.17 -27.69
N ILE A 473 -36.15 20.81 -27.81
CA ILE A 473 -37.05 21.24 -28.91
C ILE A 473 -38.41 21.54 -28.29
N ALA A 474 -38.47 22.56 -27.42
CA ALA A 474 -39.72 23.19 -26.98
C ALA A 474 -39.43 24.58 -26.40
N GLN A 475 -38.63 25.39 -27.09
CA GLN A 475 -38.51 26.84 -26.87
C GLN A 475 -37.67 27.45 -28.01
N ILE A 476 -38.16 27.28 -29.23
CA ILE A 476 -37.97 28.23 -30.33
C ILE A 476 -39.37 28.62 -30.76
N LEU A 477 -39.86 29.71 -30.15
CA LEU A 477 -40.51 30.79 -30.86
C LEU A 477 -39.47 31.90 -30.98
#